data_AF-D6ZG12-F1
#
_entry.id   AF-D6ZG12-F1
#
_cell.length_a   1.000
_cell.length_b   1.000
_cell.length_c   1.000
_cell.angle_alpha   90.00
_cell.angle_beta   90.00
_cell.angle_gamma   90.00
#
_symmetry.space_group_name_H-M   'P 1'
#
loop_
_entity.id
_entity.type
_entity.pdbx_description
1 polymer ?
#
loop_
_entity_poly.entity_id
_entity_poly.type
_entity_poly.pdbx_seq_one_letter_code
_entity_poly.pdbx_strand_id
1 'polypeptide(L)' 'MAEVHHILPLEHGGSHDFSNLRSLCKPCHSRQSALDGDRWRQQPRLYTY' A
#
# COMPACT_ATOMS: atom_id res chain seq x y z
N MET A 1 5.44 -11.37 -11.49
CA MET A 1 5.82 -10.00 -11.08
C MET A 1 5.28 -9.72 -9.70
N ALA A 2 6.15 -9.27 -8.79
CA ALA A 2 5.82 -8.96 -7.40
C ALA A 2 5.68 -7.44 -7.21
N GLU A 3 4.86 -7.03 -6.26
CA GLU A 3 4.58 -5.64 -5.88
C GLU A 3 4.97 -5.43 -4.42
N VAL A 4 5.37 -4.21 -4.07
CA VAL A 4 5.80 -3.86 -2.71
C VAL A 4 4.61 -3.28 -1.95
N HIS A 5 4.27 -3.90 -0.82
CA HIS A 5 3.22 -3.45 0.09
C HIS A 5 3.84 -2.96 1.40
N HIS A 6 3.32 -1.85 1.92
CA HIS A 6 3.67 -1.35 3.24
C HIS A 6 2.87 -2.07 4.31
N ILE A 7 3.53 -2.69 5.29
CA ILE A 7 2.87 -3.42 6.38
C ILE A 7 2.02 -2.44 7.21
N LEU A 8 2.58 -1.27 7.53
CA LEU A 8 1.88 -0.12 8.08
C LEU A 8 1.79 0.97 7.00
N PRO A 9 0.59 1.43 6.62
CA PRO A 9 0.44 2.52 5.67
C PRO A 9 1.12 3.80 6.16
N LEU A 10 1.62 4.61 5.22
CA LEU A 10 2.27 5.88 5.55
C LEU A 10 1.32 6.86 6.28
N GLU A 11 0.02 6.82 5.95
CA GLU A 11 -1.00 7.64 6.63
C GLU A 11 -1.16 7.31 8.12
N HIS A 12 -0.79 6.09 8.52
CA HIS A 12 -0.83 5.61 9.90
C HIS A 12 0.55 5.68 10.58
N GLY A 13 1.53 6.39 9.99
CA GLY A 13 2.87 6.53 10.55
C GLY A 13 3.86 5.46 10.09
N GLY A 14 3.55 4.71 9.04
CA GLY A 14 4.50 3.78 8.41
C GLY A 14 5.69 4.50 7.76
N SER A 15 6.80 3.78 7.60
CA SER A 15 8.01 4.26 6.92
C SER A 15 8.29 3.52 5.60
N HIS A 16 9.23 4.01 4.82
CA HIS A 16 9.75 3.33 3.63
C HIS A 16 10.89 2.34 3.95
N ASP A 17 11.13 2.06 5.23
CA ASP A 17 12.18 1.13 5.63
C ASP A 17 11.84 -0.28 5.16
N PHE A 18 12.85 -1.04 4.76
CA PHE A 18 12.67 -2.44 4.33
C PHE A 18 11.96 -3.32 5.37
N SER A 19 12.06 -2.97 6.66
CA SER A 19 11.31 -3.62 7.74
C SER A 19 9.79 -3.43 7.67
N ASN A 20 9.34 -2.35 7.04
CA ASN A 20 7.92 -2.03 6.80
C ASN A 20 7.47 -2.41 5.38
N LEU A 21 8.33 -3.02 4.55
CA LEU A 21 8.02 -3.39 3.17
C LEU A 21 7.93 -4.91 3.04
N ARG A 22 6.94 -5.40 2.27
CA ARG A 22 6.84 -6.81 1.91
C ARG A 22 6.57 -6.97 0.42
N SER A 23 7.23 -7.94 -0.20
CA SER A 23 6.99 -8.31 -1.59
C SER A 23 5.81 -9.28 -1.69
N LEU A 24 4.71 -8.83 -2.28
CA LEU A 24 3.53 -9.65 -2.53
C LEU A 24 3.40 -9.99 -4.00
N CYS A 25 2.85 -11.16 -4.29
CA CYS A 25 2.42 -11.49 -5.64
C CYS A 25 1.25 -10.58 -6.06
N LYS A 26 1.06 -10.27 -7.34
CA LYS A 26 -0.08 -9.44 -7.81
C LYS A 26 -1.46 -9.84 -7.23
N PRO A 27 -1.88 -11.12 -7.22
CA PRO A 27 -3.17 -11.47 -6.63
C PRO A 27 -3.18 -11.34 -5.10
N CYS A 28 -2.04 -11.58 -4.44
CA CYS A 28 -1.86 -11.36 -3.00
C CYS A 28 -2.02 -9.88 -2.64
N HIS A 29 -1.38 -9.01 -3.43
CA HIS A 29 -1.41 -7.58 -3.28
C HIS A 29 -2.83 -7.03 -3.48
N SER A 30 -3.51 -7.45 -4.55
CA SER A 30 -4.90 -7.06 -4.80
C SER A 30 -5.87 -7.51 -3.71
N ARG A 31 -5.67 -8.69 -3.11
CA ARG A 31 -6.48 -9.16 -1.98
C ARG A 31 -6.24 -8.32 -0.75
N GLN A 32 -4.98 -8.00 -0.45
CA GLN A 32 -4.66 -7.17 0.70
C GLN A 32 -5.25 -5.76 0.56
N SER A 33 -5.06 -5.07 -0.57
CA SER A 33 -5.61 -3.72 -0.74
C SER A 33 -7.15 -3.70 -0.63
N ALA A 34 -7.82 -4.81 -0.97
CA ALA A 34 -9.26 -4.95 -0.76
C ALA A 34 -9.62 -5.09 0.74
N LEU A 35 -8.81 -5.81 1.52
CA LEU A 35 -8.98 -5.98 2.97
C LEU A 35 -8.63 -4.72 3.75
N ASP A 36 -7.56 -4.01 3.37
CA ASP A 36 -7.14 -2.75 3.98
C ASP A 36 -8.14 -1.61 3.70
N GLY A 37 -9.11 -1.84 2.81
CA GLY A 37 -10.07 -0.82 2.36
C GLY A 37 -9.46 0.22 1.42
N ASP A 38 -8.19 0.06 1.04
CA ASP A 38 -7.43 0.98 0.20
C ASP A 38 -7.78 0.86 -1.28
N ARG A 39 -8.36 -0.27 -1.68
CA ARG A 39 -8.79 -0.53 -3.07
C ARG A 39 -9.78 0.52 -3.58
N TRP A 40 -10.62 1.07 -2.70
CA TRP A 40 -11.59 2.12 -3.03
C TRP A 40 -11.17 3.50 -2.50
N ARG A 41 -10.19 3.57 -1.58
CA ARG A 41 -9.53 4.82 -1.15
C ARG A 41 -8.39 5.22 -2.08
N GLN A 42 -8.61 5.11 -3.40
CA GLN A 42 -7.82 5.85 -4.39
C GLN A 42 -8.16 7.34 -4.22
N GLN A 43 -7.76 7.97 -3.11
CA GLN A 43 -7.77 9.41 -3.01
C GLN A 43 -6.85 9.89 -4.14
N PRO A 44 -7.36 10.64 -5.13
CA PRO A 44 -6.47 11.28 -6.07
C PRO A 44 -5.59 12.18 -5.21
N ARG A 45 -4.29 11.88 -5.13
CA ARG A 45 -3.34 12.79 -4.52
C ARG A 45 -3.37 14.05 -5.36
N LEU A 46 -4.22 15.00 -4.98
CA LEU A 46 -4.24 16.35 -5.50
C LEU A 46 -2.89 16.95 -5.13
N TYR A 47 -1.93 16.88 -6.05
CA TYR A 47 -0.75 17.72 -5.97
C TYR A 47 -1.22 19.14 -6.26
N THR A 48 -1.49 19.91 -5.21
CA THR A 48 -1.58 21.37 -5.32
C THR A 48 -0.15 21.86 -5.50
N TYR A 49 0.16 22.38 -6.69
CA TYR A 49 1.37 23.16 -6.98
C TYR A 49 1.25 24.55 -6.34
#